data_AF-A0A9X8VKK1-F1
#
_entry.id   AF-A0A9X8VKK1-F1
#
_cell.length_a   1.000
_cell.length_b   1.000
_cell.length_c   1.000
_cell.angle_alpha   90.00
_cell.angle_beta   90.00
_cell.angle_gamma   90.00
#
_symmetry.space_group_name_H-M   'P 1'
#
loop_
_entity.id
_entity.type
_entity.pdbx_description
1 polymer ?
#
loop_
_entity_poly.entity_id
_entity_poly.type
_entity_poly.pdbx_seq_one_letter_code
_entity_poly.pdbx_strand_id
1 'polypeptide(L)' 'SESHFEPGEVLRVSRNEDGVFFCFIEVLSVTPVRLDALTERHAQQENMSLGELKQVIKEIYPGLDALFVIEFVKR' A
#
# COMPACT_ATOMS: atom_id res chain seq x y z
N SER A 1 9.35 11.73 5.76
CA SER A 1 8.96 11.90 4.35
C SER A 1 9.33 10.61 3.64
N GLU A 2 8.54 9.56 3.85
CA GLU A 2 8.76 8.18 3.35
C GLU A 2 7.73 7.92 2.24
N SER A 3 7.83 8.64 1.12
CA SER A 3 6.72 8.64 0.14
C SER A 3 7.17 8.64 -1.32
N HIS A 4 8.46 8.38 -1.57
CA HIS A 4 9.01 8.28 -2.92
C HIS A 4 9.89 7.03 -3.00
N PHE A 5 9.25 5.87 -2.92
CA PHE A 5 9.93 4.61 -3.13
C PHE A 5 10.21 4.40 -4.62
N GLU A 6 11.37 3.86 -4.94
CA GLU A 6 11.74 3.54 -6.32
C GLU A 6 11.77 2.02 -6.55
N PRO A 7 11.38 1.52 -7.75
CA PRO A 7 11.60 0.13 -8.11
C PRO A 7 13.07 -0.28 -7.94
N GLY A 8 13.32 -1.41 -7.28
CA GLY A 8 14.65 -1.92 -6.92
C GLY A 8 15.14 -1.47 -5.55
N GLU A 9 14.43 -0.57 -4.87
CA GLU A 9 14.78 -0.16 -3.51
C GLU A 9 14.51 -1.28 -2.49
N VAL A 10 15.45 -1.50 -1.57
CA VAL A 10 15.30 -2.48 -0.48
C VAL A 10 14.91 -1.74 0.80
N LEU A 11 13.70 -1.98 1.26
CA LEU A 11 13.12 -1.33 2.44
C LEU A 11 13.18 -2.24 3.66
N ARG A 12 13.46 -1.62 4.81
CA ARG A 12 13.40 -2.28 6.12
C ARG A 12 11.98 -2.16 6.66
N VAL A 13 11.29 -3.29 6.81
CA VAL A 13 9.93 -3.32 7.38
C VAL A 13 10.01 -3.55 8.89
N SER A 14 9.33 -2.68 9.64
CA SER A 14 9.14 -2.81 11.08
C SER A 14 7.68 -2.64 11.46
N ARG A 15 7.27 -3.27 12.57
CA ARG A 15 5.94 -3.06 13.14
C ARG A 15 5.81 -1.62 13.66
N ASN A 16 4.71 -0.96 13.33
CA ASN A 16 4.49 0.46 13.66
C ASN A 16 4.41 0.71 15.19
N GLU A 17 3.92 -0.26 15.96
CA GLU A 17 3.64 -0.10 17.40
C GLU A 17 4.91 -0.04 18.27
N ASP A 18 5.92 -0.85 17.93
CA ASP A 18 7.10 -1.10 18.77
C ASP A 18 8.43 -0.96 18.00
N GLY A 19 8.39 -0.68 16.69
CA GLY A 19 9.56 -0.54 15.83
C GLY A 19 10.34 -1.85 15.62
N VAL A 20 9.77 -2.99 16.02
CA VAL A 20 10.44 -4.28 15.91
C VAL A 20 10.63 -4.62 14.44
N PHE A 21 11.87 -4.93 14.08
CA PHE A 21 12.23 -5.36 12.73
C PHE A 21 11.51 -6.66 12.38
N PHE A 22 10.96 -6.70 11.17
CA PHE A 22 10.27 -7.87 10.66
C PHE A 22 11.04 -8.54 9.51
N CYS A 23 11.29 -7.81 8.42
CA CYS A 23 12.06 -8.31 7.27
C CYS A 23 12.53 -7.17 6.36
N PHE A 24 13.31 -7.52 5.34
CA PHE A 24 13.54 -6.66 4.19
C PHE A 24 12.55 -7.00 3.07
N ILE A 25 12.08 -5.97 2.37
CA ILE A 25 11.31 -6.12 1.13
C ILE A 25 12.04 -5.39 0.01
N GLU A 26 11.94 -5.90 -1.20
CA GLU A 26 12.38 -5.22 -2.41
C GLU A 26 11.15 -4.72 -3.18
N VAL A 27 11.14 -3.43 -3.49
CA VAL A 27 10.08 -2.81 -4.28
C VAL A 27 10.23 -3.25 -5.73
N LEU A 28 9.19 -3.87 -6.28
CA LEU A 28 9.15 -4.28 -7.68
C LEU A 28 8.57 -3.20 -8.58
N SER A 29 7.51 -2.51 -8.13
CA SER A 29 6.86 -1.46 -8.90
C SER A 29 6.14 -0.46 -7.99
N VAL A 30 6.04 0.79 -8.45
CA VAL A 30 5.23 1.84 -7.82
C VAL A 30 4.34 2.43 -8.90
N THR A 31 3.04 2.15 -8.82
CA THR A 31 2.09 2.55 -9.86
C THR A 31 1.03 3.49 -9.29
N PRO A 32 0.85 4.71 -9.86
CA PRO A 32 -0.24 5.58 -9.46
C PRO A 32 -1.58 4.95 -9.86
N VAL A 33 -2.52 4.89 -8.93
CA VAL A 33 -3.87 4.36 -9.14
C VAL A 33 -4.90 5.37 -8.62
N ARG A 34 -6.03 5.48 -9.31
CA ARG A 34 -7.16 6.26 -8.78
C ARG A 34 -7.95 5.41 -7.79
N LEU A 35 -8.52 6.04 -6.77
CA LEU A 35 -9.41 5.35 -5.83
C LEU A 35 -10.53 4.59 -6.55
N ASP A 36 -11.10 5.17 -7.61
CA ASP A 36 -12.15 4.54 -8.40
C ASP A 36 -11.66 3.34 -9.23
N ALA A 37 -10.37 3.31 -9.57
CA ALA A 37 -9.73 2.25 -10.35
C ALA A 37 -9.28 1.05 -9.49
N LEU A 38 -9.53 1.07 -8.17
CA LEU A 38 -9.35 -0.10 -7.33
C LEU A 38 -10.27 -1.24 -7.79
N THR A 39 -9.74 -2.47 -7.74
CA THR A 39 -10.42 -3.68 -8.21
C THR A 39 -10.72 -4.60 -7.03
N GLU A 40 -11.61 -5.59 -7.23
CA GLU A 40 -11.89 -6.63 -6.25
C GLU A 40 -10.63 -7.38 -5.79
N ARG A 41 -9.61 -7.49 -6.65
CA ARG A 41 -8.33 -8.09 -6.27
C ARG A 41 -7.65 -7.30 -5.14
N HIS A 42 -7.70 -5.97 -5.17
CA HIS A 42 -7.15 -5.14 -4.11
C HIS A 42 -7.94 -5.32 -2.81
N ALA A 43 -9.27 -5.42 -2.91
CA ALA A 43 -10.14 -5.64 -1.76
C ALA A 43 -9.92 -7.01 -1.10
N GLN A 44 -9.71 -8.06 -1.91
CA GLN A 44 -9.38 -9.40 -1.42
C GLN A 44 -8.06 -9.46 -0.66
N GLN A 45 -7.05 -8.66 -1.05
CA GLN A 45 -5.78 -8.57 -0.31
C GLN A 45 -5.97 -8.04 1.11
N GLU A 46 -6.92 -7.12 1.27
CA GLU A 46 -7.30 -6.52 2.55
C GLU A 46 -8.42 -7.29 3.27
N ASN A 47 -8.79 -8.46 2.74
CA ASN A 47 -9.85 -9.34 3.27
C ASN A 47 -11.20 -8.62 3.48
N MET A 48 -11.59 -7.79 2.52
CA MET A 48 -12.84 -7.01 2.55
C MET A 48 -13.46 -6.85 1.15
N SER A 49 -14.66 -6.27 1.06
CA SER A 49 -15.28 -5.94 -0.23
C SER A 49 -14.71 -4.66 -0.85
N LEU A 50 -14.84 -4.50 -2.18
CA LEU A 50 -14.37 -3.28 -2.85
C LEU A 50 -15.03 -1.99 -2.33
N GLY A 51 -16.30 -2.07 -1.93
CA GLY A 51 -17.02 -0.95 -1.32
C GLY A 51 -16.43 -0.54 0.02
N GLU A 52 -16.18 -1.52 0.89
CA GLU A 52 -15.57 -1.30 2.21
C GLU A 52 -14.15 -0.76 2.08
N LEU A 53 -13.33 -1.32 1.19
CA LEU A 53 -11.97 -0.83 0.95
C LEU A 53 -11.96 0.65 0.55
N LYS A 54 -12.82 1.02 -0.40
CA LYS A 54 -12.94 2.42 -0.85
C LYS A 54 -13.41 3.34 0.28
N GLN A 55 -14.32 2.87 1.14
CA GLN A 55 -14.80 3.64 2.28
C GLN A 55 -13.70 3.85 3.33
N VAL A 56 -13.01 2.79 3.74
CA VAL A 56 -11.91 2.85 4.71
C VAL A 56 -10.81 3.79 4.22
N ILE A 57 -10.44 3.72 2.94
CA ILE A 57 -9.43 4.64 2.38
C ILE A 57 -9.91 6.09 2.44
N LYS A 58 -11.19 6.38 2.14
CA LYS A 58 -11.75 7.75 2.24
C LYS A 58 -11.79 8.26 3.69
N GLU A 59 -12.01 7.37 4.65
CA GLU A 59 -12.04 7.72 6.07
C GLU A 59 -10.64 8.05 6.60
N ILE A 60 -9.61 7.29 6.19
CA ILE A 60 -8.21 7.52 6.59
C ILE A 60 -7.61 8.73 5.84
N TYR A 61 -7.92 8.88 4.56
CA TYR A 61 -7.37 9.92 3.68
C TYR A 61 -8.49 10.74 3.00
N PRO A 62 -9.16 11.63 3.74
CA PRO A 62 -10.25 12.42 3.19
C PRO A 62 -9.77 13.35 2.06
N GLY A 63 -10.44 13.28 0.90
CA GLY A 63 -10.13 14.11 -0.28
C GLY A 63 -8.98 13.57 -1.16
N LEU A 64 -8.50 12.36 -0.90
CA LEU A 64 -7.45 11.74 -1.71
C LEU A 64 -8.04 10.87 -2.84
N ASP A 65 -7.88 11.33 -4.09
CA ASP A 65 -8.33 10.59 -5.27
C ASP A 65 -7.21 9.78 -5.95
N ALA A 66 -5.95 10.12 -5.65
CA ALA A 66 -4.76 9.51 -6.23
C ALA A 66 -3.98 8.76 -5.14
N LEU A 67 -3.82 7.46 -5.36
CA LEU A 67 -3.09 6.53 -4.50
C LEU A 67 -1.89 5.98 -5.28
N PHE A 68 -0.99 5.30 -4.58
CA PHE A 68 0.08 4.53 -5.19
C PHE A 68 -0.01 3.08 -4.71
N VAL A 69 0.06 2.13 -5.65
CA VAL A 69 0.19 0.71 -5.36
C VAL A 69 1.65 0.36 -5.45
N ILE A 70 2.18 -0.23 -4.37
CA ILE A 70 3.55 -0.73 -4.30
C ILE A 70 3.47 -2.24 -4.38
N GLU A 71 4.05 -2.82 -5.44
CA GLU A 71 4.30 -4.25 -5.49
C GLU A 71 5.69 -4.52 -4.93
N PHE A 72 5.82 -5.51 -4.06
CA PHE A 72 7.09 -5.86 -3.43
C PHE A 72 7.21 -7.36 -3.19
N VAL A 73 8.44 -7.81 -3.00
CA VAL A 73 8.76 -9.19 -2.59
C VAL A 73 9.58 -9.18 -1.32
N LYS A 74 9.37 -10.19 -0.47
CA LYS A 74 10.23 -10.40 0.70
C LYS A 74 11.61 -10.87 0.23
N ARG A 75 12.67 -10.24 0.75
CA ARG A 75 14.05 -10.73 0.63
C ARG A 75 14.43 -11.64 1.79
#